data_AF-A0A1U8Q930-F1
#
_entry.id   AF-A0A1U8Q930-F1
#
_cell.length_a   1.000
_cell.length_b   1.000
_cell.length_c   1.000
_cell.angle_alpha   90.00
_cell.angle_beta   90.00
_cell.angle_gamma   90.00
#
_symmetry.space_group_name_H-M   'P 1'
#
loop_
_entity.id
_entity.type
_entity.pdbx_description
1 polymer ?
#
loop_
_entity_poly.entity_id
_entity_poly.type
_entity_poly.pdbx_seq_one_letter_code
_entity_poly.pdbx_strand_id
1 'polypeptide(L)'
;MISQLSDVTSPSNPSGNSASSAFVHSGIRASANHATTSGDDNDEITNLKGLLQSEFKVKDLGKLQSAQPLQDIGWLKSVTNLPILIKGVITAEDAIKAVEVGVDGIIVSNHGARQLDYVPATIFALEEVVKSVGNKVPVLFDGGIRRGTDVFKAIALGAQAVLVGRPVLYGLAVKGEHGIRRVIEMLRDELELTMALSGCCSTKEITRSHIQTQHERLKSLL
;
A
#
# COMPACT_ATOMS: atom_id res chain seq x y z
N MET A 1 -49.53 6.77 5.54
CA MET A 1 -49.52 7.46 6.85
C MET A 1 -48.07 7.90 7.09
N ILE A 2 -47.74 9.21 7.16
CA ILE A 2 -47.97 10.12 8.31
C ILE A 2 -47.17 9.61 9.53
N SER A 3 -46.28 10.34 10.23
CA SER A 3 -45.61 11.67 10.09
C SER A 3 -44.51 11.76 11.20
N GLN A 4 -43.70 12.80 11.47
CA GLN A 4 -43.58 14.23 11.12
C GLN A 4 -42.08 14.64 10.94
N LEU A 5 -41.81 15.92 10.67
CA LEU A 5 -40.56 16.62 11.00
C LEU A 5 -40.60 17.11 12.45
N SER A 6 -39.45 17.12 13.14
CA SER A 6 -39.21 18.01 14.29
C SER A 6 -37.73 18.37 14.36
N ASP A 7 -37.45 19.67 14.44
CA ASP A 7 -36.12 20.26 14.27
C ASP A 7 -35.49 20.66 15.63
N VAL A 8 -34.23 21.11 15.59
CA VAL A 8 -33.48 21.84 16.65
C VAL A 8 -33.04 21.08 17.93
N THR A 9 -31.78 20.67 18.00
CA THR A 9 -30.72 21.30 18.84
C THR A 9 -29.44 20.46 18.90
N SER A 10 -28.30 21.07 18.57
CA SER A 10 -26.97 20.47 18.78
C SER A 10 -26.44 20.75 20.19
N PRO A 11 -25.71 19.81 20.80
CA PRO A 11 -24.58 20.13 21.66
C PRO A 11 -23.27 19.85 20.90
N SER A 12 -22.38 20.84 20.88
CA SER A 12 -21.01 20.70 20.39
C SER A 12 -20.23 19.66 21.19
N ASN A 13 -19.56 18.71 20.52
CA ASN A 13 -18.62 17.79 21.16
C ASN A 13 -17.17 18.08 20.68
N PRO A 14 -16.33 18.76 21.47
CA PRO A 14 -15.01 19.21 21.05
C PRO A 14 -13.88 18.25 21.46
N SER A 15 -13.80 17.07 20.83
CA SER A 15 -12.59 16.21 20.91
C SER A 15 -12.54 15.15 19.81
N GLY A 16 -12.48 15.60 18.54
CA GLY A 16 -12.21 14.73 17.40
C GLY A 16 -10.75 14.25 17.38
N ASN A 17 -10.38 13.33 18.27
CA ASN A 17 -9.10 12.64 18.19
C ASN A 17 -9.11 11.69 16.99
N SER A 18 -8.60 12.15 15.85
CA SER A 18 -8.30 11.27 14.73
C SER A 18 -7.24 10.27 15.17
N ALA A 19 -7.50 8.98 14.96
CA ALA A 19 -6.53 7.94 15.26
C ALA A 19 -5.36 8.03 14.26
N SER A 20 -4.33 8.80 14.63
CA SER A 20 -3.09 8.95 13.87
C SER A 20 -2.17 7.76 14.16
N SER A 21 -2.00 6.86 13.20
CA SER A 21 -0.97 5.82 13.25
C SER A 21 0.39 6.40 12.82
N ALA A 22 1.47 5.85 13.37
CA ALA A 22 2.82 6.15 12.91
C ALA A 22 3.17 5.24 11.70
N PHE A 23 3.55 5.84 10.57
CA PHE A 23 3.90 5.09 9.35
C PHE A 23 5.42 4.95 9.21
N VAL A 24 5.94 3.75 9.45
CA VAL A 24 7.36 3.42 9.17
C VAL A 24 7.48 2.97 7.72
N HIS A 25 8.47 3.49 6.99
CA HIS A 25 8.77 3.02 5.64
C HIS A 25 9.76 1.85 5.71
N SER A 26 9.40 0.69 5.18
CA SER A 26 10.37 -0.39 4.99
C SER A 26 11.28 -0.03 3.81
N GLY A 27 12.55 0.25 4.09
CA GLY A 27 13.57 0.42 3.05
C GLY A 27 13.69 -0.86 2.22
N ILE A 28 13.18 -0.82 0.99
CA ILE A 28 13.08 -2.00 0.11
C ILE A 28 14.48 -2.54 -0.17
N ARG A 29 14.81 -3.71 0.37
CA ARG A 29 16.01 -4.46 0.01
C ARG A 29 15.73 -5.38 -1.17
N ALA A 30 15.88 -4.87 -2.38
CA ALA A 30 15.99 -5.75 -3.54
C ALA A 30 17.33 -6.47 -3.53
N SER A 31 17.29 -7.81 -3.46
CA SER A 31 18.47 -8.65 -3.64
C SER A 31 18.84 -8.70 -5.13
N ALA A 32 19.77 -7.85 -5.54
CA ALA A 32 20.31 -7.86 -6.90
C ALA A 32 21.25 -9.06 -7.09
N ASN A 33 20.79 -10.09 -7.82
CA ASN A 33 21.69 -11.14 -8.31
C ASN A 33 22.61 -10.57 -9.40
N HIS A 34 23.90 -10.90 -9.35
CA HIS A 34 24.87 -10.42 -10.32
C HIS A 34 24.55 -10.87 -11.75
N ALA A 35 24.40 -9.90 -12.65
CA ALA A 35 24.52 -10.09 -14.09
C ALA A 35 25.80 -9.36 -14.55
N THR A 36 26.80 -10.12 -14.99
CA THR A 36 28.00 -9.58 -15.63
C THR A 36 27.76 -9.46 -17.13
N THR A 37 27.88 -8.25 -17.68
CA THR A 37 27.92 -8.04 -19.14
C THR A 37 29.18 -7.28 -19.52
N SER A 38 30.10 -7.99 -20.17
CA SER A 38 31.23 -7.42 -20.91
C SER A 38 30.75 -6.88 -22.26
N GLY A 39 31.22 -5.70 -22.64
CA GLY A 39 30.99 -5.13 -23.96
C GLY A 39 31.70 -3.78 -24.08
N ASP A 40 32.82 -3.76 -24.80
CA ASP A 40 33.33 -2.53 -25.41
C ASP A 40 32.32 -2.03 -26.45
N ASP A 41 32.17 -0.71 -26.55
CA ASP A 41 32.33 0.02 -27.81
C ASP A 41 32.34 1.52 -27.52
N ASN A 42 33.42 2.18 -27.92
CA ASN A 42 33.56 3.64 -27.83
C ASN A 42 33.14 4.26 -29.17
N ASP A 43 32.23 5.24 -29.14
CA ASP A 43 32.44 6.60 -29.69
C ASP A 43 31.13 7.36 -29.96
N GLU A 44 30.47 7.87 -28.91
CA GLU A 44 29.61 9.07 -29.04
C GLU A 44 29.37 9.86 -27.72
N ILE A 45 30.33 9.82 -26.79
CA ILE A 45 30.16 10.40 -25.42
C ILE A 45 31.21 11.49 -25.12
N THR A 46 31.17 12.60 -25.88
CA THR A 46 32.01 13.77 -25.58
C THR A 46 31.31 14.78 -24.67
N ASN A 47 30.01 15.00 -24.85
CA ASN A 47 29.24 16.03 -24.14
C ASN A 47 28.64 15.60 -22.78
N LEU A 48 28.78 14.33 -22.40
CA LEU A 48 28.25 13.77 -21.13
C LEU A 48 29.30 13.66 -20.02
N LYS A 49 30.59 13.85 -20.34
CA LYS A 49 31.71 13.70 -19.38
C LYS A 49 31.63 14.69 -18.20
N GLY A 50 31.06 15.89 -18.40
CA GLY A 50 30.85 16.87 -17.32
C GLY A 50 29.75 16.49 -16.31
N LEU A 51 28.76 15.69 -16.71
CA LEU A 51 27.66 15.22 -15.85
C LEU A 51 28.05 13.96 -15.04
N LEU A 52 29.09 13.24 -15.46
CA LEU A 52 29.59 12.03 -14.82
C LEU A 52 30.75 12.28 -13.83
N GLN A 53 31.26 13.51 -13.73
CA GLN A 53 32.38 13.84 -12.82
C GLN A 53 31.99 14.00 -11.34
N SER A 54 30.70 14.08 -11.02
CA SER A 54 30.25 13.74 -9.67
C SER A 54 30.21 12.22 -9.54
N GLU A 55 31.31 11.61 -9.08
CA GLU A 55 31.28 10.23 -8.58
C GLU A 55 30.21 10.11 -7.50
N PHE A 56 29.04 9.57 -7.85
CA PHE A 56 28.00 9.26 -6.88
C PHE A 56 28.45 8.02 -6.11
N LYS A 57 29.25 8.23 -5.06
CA LYS A 57 29.87 7.16 -4.30
C LYS A 57 28.77 6.32 -3.66
N VAL A 58 28.83 5.01 -3.86
CA VAL A 58 27.90 4.04 -3.23
C VAL A 58 27.89 4.18 -1.70
N LYS A 59 28.95 4.73 -1.10
CA LYS A 59 29.00 5.08 0.33
C LYS A 59 28.00 6.16 0.75
N ASP A 60 27.60 7.07 -0.14
CA ASP A 60 26.60 8.11 0.15
C ASP A 60 25.15 7.57 0.08
N LEU A 61 24.90 6.46 -0.62
CA LEU A 61 23.65 5.69 -0.44
C LEU A 61 23.51 5.15 0.99
N GLY A 62 24.62 4.86 1.66
CA GLY A 62 24.64 4.49 3.09
C GLY A 62 24.13 5.58 4.04
N LYS A 63 23.96 6.83 3.58
CA LYS A 63 23.34 7.93 4.35
C LYS A 63 21.83 8.04 4.07
N LEU A 64 21.32 7.46 2.99
CA LEU A 64 19.89 7.36 2.73
C LEU A 64 19.31 6.21 3.56
N GLN A 65 19.00 6.52 4.82
CA GLN A 65 18.44 5.62 5.81
C GLN A 65 19.25 4.32 5.98
N SER A 66 20.33 4.41 6.74
CA SER A 66 20.98 3.25 7.39
C SER A 66 20.07 2.65 8.48
N ALA A 67 18.87 2.25 8.09
CA ALA A 67 17.89 1.66 8.99
C ALA A 67 18.36 0.26 9.40
N GLN A 68 18.51 0.05 10.71
CA GLN A 68 18.50 -1.27 11.33
C GLN A 68 17.04 -1.50 11.70
N PRO A 69 16.19 -2.10 10.84
CA PRO A 69 14.73 -1.90 10.94
C PRO A 69 14.15 -2.38 12.27
N LEU A 70 14.80 -3.40 12.87
CA LEU A 70 14.51 -3.90 14.20
C LEU A 70 14.77 -2.87 15.32
N GLN A 71 15.90 -2.16 15.25
CA GLN A 71 16.32 -1.17 16.24
C GLN A 71 15.47 0.10 16.14
N ASP A 72 15.18 0.54 14.91
CA ASP A 72 14.38 1.74 14.64
C ASP A 72 12.92 1.56 15.10
N ILE A 73 12.33 0.37 14.92
CA ILE A 73 10.97 0.07 15.42
C ILE A 73 10.96 -0.05 16.95
N GLY A 74 11.97 -0.67 17.56
CA GLY A 74 12.11 -0.73 19.02
C GLY A 74 12.22 0.66 19.66
N TRP A 75 13.01 1.55 19.06
CA TRP A 75 13.07 2.96 19.45
C TRP A 75 11.75 3.69 19.22
N LEU A 76 11.10 3.53 18.06
CA LEU A 76 9.85 4.23 17.78
C LEU A 76 8.76 3.84 18.81
N LYS A 77 8.67 2.56 19.18
CA LYS A 77 7.77 2.07 20.24
C LYS A 77 8.08 2.60 21.64
N SER A 78 9.29 3.11 21.89
CA SER A 78 9.62 3.73 23.19
C SER A 78 9.26 5.22 23.26
N VAL A 79 9.01 5.87 22.11
CA VAL A 79 8.65 7.29 22.02
C VAL A 79 7.19 7.54 21.59
N THR A 80 6.41 6.50 21.27
CA THR A 80 4.97 6.61 21.02
C THR A 80 4.16 5.41 21.51
N ASN A 81 2.94 5.67 21.94
CA ASN A 81 1.91 4.65 22.24
C ASN A 81 0.91 4.47 21.08
N LEU A 82 1.12 5.16 19.95
CA LEU A 82 0.24 5.06 18.78
C LEU A 82 0.58 3.79 17.97
N PRO A 83 -0.42 3.12 17.36
CA PRO A 83 -0.17 1.95 16.52
C PRO A 83 0.83 2.25 15.39
N ILE A 84 1.81 1.38 15.24
CA ILE A 84 2.86 1.47 14.23
C ILE A 84 2.52 0.54 13.07
N LEU A 85 2.27 1.13 11.90
CA LEU A 85 2.05 0.38 10.67
C LEU A 85 3.28 0.52 9.77
N ILE A 86 3.84 -0.61 9.33
CA ILE A 86 4.95 -0.60 8.36
C ILE A 86 4.41 -0.61 6.93
N LYS A 87 4.87 0.35 6.13
CA LYS A 87 4.46 0.56 4.74
C LYS A 87 5.63 0.32 3.80
N GLY A 88 5.39 -0.45 2.74
CA GLY A 88 6.41 -0.80 1.75
C GLY A 88 6.71 -2.29 1.61
N VAL A 89 6.05 -3.13 2.43
CA VAL A 89 6.27 -4.58 2.46
C VAL A 89 5.68 -5.22 1.20
N ILE A 90 6.50 -5.94 0.44
CA ILE A 90 6.11 -6.59 -0.82
C ILE A 90 6.63 -8.03 -0.96
N THR A 91 7.15 -8.62 0.13
CA THR A 91 7.59 -10.03 0.18
C THR A 91 7.20 -10.68 1.51
N ALA A 92 7.13 -12.02 1.53
CA ALA A 92 6.86 -12.80 2.73
C ALA A 92 7.90 -12.59 3.83
N GLU A 93 9.20 -12.50 3.50
CA GLU A 93 10.29 -12.47 4.48
C GLU A 93 10.27 -11.18 5.30
N ASP A 94 10.00 -10.04 4.66
CA ASP A 94 9.92 -8.76 5.35
C ASP A 94 8.60 -8.61 6.12
N ALA A 95 7.53 -9.27 5.68
CA ALA A 95 6.28 -9.37 6.44
C ALA A 95 6.45 -10.21 7.72
N ILE A 96 7.17 -11.33 7.67
CA ILE A 96 7.50 -12.16 8.84
C ILE A 96 8.32 -11.34 9.84
N LYS A 97 9.41 -10.70 9.40
CA LYS A 97 10.25 -9.84 10.26
C LYS A 97 9.46 -8.69 10.88
N ALA A 98 8.57 -8.05 10.11
CA ALA A 98 7.71 -6.98 10.62
C ALA A 98 6.83 -7.45 11.79
N VAL A 99 6.28 -8.66 11.69
CA VAL A 99 5.52 -9.28 12.78
C VAL A 99 6.42 -9.66 13.97
N GLU A 100 7.62 -10.18 13.73
CA GLU A 100 8.59 -10.53 14.79
C GLU A 100 9.01 -9.32 15.63
N VAL A 101 9.12 -8.13 15.03
CA VAL A 101 9.40 -6.87 15.76
C VAL A 101 8.16 -6.23 16.38
N GLY A 102 6.99 -6.85 16.21
CA GLY A 102 5.73 -6.43 16.83
C GLY A 102 5.23 -5.08 16.31
N VAL A 103 5.18 -4.88 14.99
CA VAL A 103 4.34 -3.82 14.40
C VAL A 103 2.85 -4.12 14.64
N ASP A 104 2.01 -3.09 14.62
CA ASP A 104 0.56 -3.21 14.80
C ASP A 104 -0.20 -3.40 13.48
N GLY A 105 0.52 -3.39 12.35
CA GLY A 105 -0.04 -3.70 11.03
C GLY A 105 0.96 -3.52 9.89
N ILE A 106 0.60 -4.06 8.72
CA ILE A 106 1.42 -4.03 7.50
C ILE A 106 0.61 -3.40 6.36
N ILE A 107 1.27 -2.59 5.53
CA ILE A 107 0.67 -2.00 4.33
C ILE A 107 1.46 -2.45 3.10
N VAL A 108 0.85 -3.33 2.31
CA VAL A 108 1.41 -3.80 1.04
C VAL A 108 1.41 -2.64 0.05
N SER A 109 2.61 -2.20 -0.33
CA SER A 109 2.83 -0.91 -0.97
C SER A 109 4.14 -0.90 -1.75
N ASN A 110 4.14 -0.40 -2.99
CA ASN A 110 5.36 -0.04 -3.72
C ASN A 110 5.53 1.50 -3.82
N HIS A 111 4.96 2.23 -2.86
CA HIS A 111 4.92 3.70 -2.80
C HIS A 111 4.31 4.34 -4.07
N GLY A 112 3.37 3.63 -4.70
CA GLY A 112 2.71 4.06 -5.93
C GLY A 112 3.60 3.99 -7.17
N ALA A 113 4.57 3.05 -7.18
CA ALA A 113 5.63 2.87 -8.17
C ALA A 113 6.54 4.10 -8.32
N ARG A 114 7.12 4.56 -7.20
CA ARG A 114 7.95 5.77 -7.13
C ARG A 114 9.31 5.60 -6.43
N GLN A 115 9.69 4.37 -6.06
CA GLN A 115 10.91 4.11 -5.29
C GLN A 115 11.88 3.26 -6.10
N LEU A 116 11.62 1.96 -6.17
CA LEU A 116 12.35 1.04 -7.04
C LEU A 116 11.44 0.62 -8.20
N ASP A 117 11.96 0.67 -9.43
CA ASP A 117 11.29 0.15 -10.61
C ASP A 117 11.45 -1.38 -10.72
N TYR A 118 10.67 -2.04 -11.57
CA TYR A 118 10.61 -3.51 -11.72
C TYR A 118 10.18 -4.31 -10.47
N VAL A 119 9.84 -3.66 -9.36
CA VAL A 119 9.10 -4.31 -8.26
C VAL A 119 7.70 -4.73 -8.74
N PRO A 120 7.12 -5.83 -8.21
CA PRO A 120 5.80 -6.27 -8.63
C PRO A 120 4.72 -5.19 -8.43
N ALA A 121 3.68 -5.25 -9.24
CA ALA A 121 2.43 -4.58 -8.91
C ALA A 121 1.92 -5.13 -7.58
N THR A 122 1.57 -4.25 -6.64
CA THR A 122 1.27 -4.61 -5.24
C THR A 122 0.22 -5.71 -5.10
N ILE A 123 -0.77 -5.76 -5.99
CA ILE A 123 -1.84 -6.76 -5.98
C ILE A 123 -1.32 -8.20 -6.16
N PHE A 124 -0.17 -8.39 -6.83
CA PHE A 124 0.47 -9.70 -6.95
C PHE A 124 1.25 -10.09 -5.69
N ALA A 125 1.83 -9.12 -4.97
CA ALA A 125 2.51 -9.35 -3.70
C ALA A 125 1.55 -9.55 -2.51
N LEU A 126 0.32 -9.03 -2.60
CA LEU A 126 -0.64 -9.01 -1.50
C LEU A 126 -0.93 -10.40 -0.92
N GLU A 127 -1.27 -11.37 -1.75
CA GLU A 127 -1.68 -12.70 -1.28
C GLU A 127 -0.52 -13.48 -0.62
N GLU A 128 0.71 -13.24 -1.05
CA GLU A 128 1.92 -13.79 -0.42
C GLU A 128 2.11 -13.20 0.99
N VAL A 129 2.06 -11.87 1.11
CA VAL A 129 2.18 -11.16 2.41
C VAL A 129 1.07 -11.57 3.37
N VAL A 130 -0.19 -11.62 2.92
CA VAL A 130 -1.32 -12.06 3.75
C VAL A 130 -1.09 -13.48 4.28
N LYS A 131 -0.62 -14.41 3.45
CA LYS A 131 -0.36 -15.79 3.86
C LYS A 131 0.79 -15.91 4.86
N SER A 132 1.85 -15.11 4.75
CA SER A 132 2.98 -15.14 5.69
C SER A 132 2.66 -14.49 7.04
N VAL A 133 1.79 -13.48 7.05
CA VAL A 133 1.31 -12.81 8.29
C VAL A 133 0.26 -13.66 9.01
N GLY A 134 -0.64 -14.30 8.27
CA GLY A 134 -1.83 -14.96 8.81
C GLY A 134 -2.72 -13.97 9.55
N ASN A 135 -3.26 -14.38 10.71
CA ASN A 135 -4.17 -13.54 11.51
C ASN A 135 -3.46 -12.75 12.62
N LYS A 136 -2.13 -12.55 12.54
CA LYS A 136 -1.33 -11.96 13.64
C LYS A 136 -1.49 -10.44 13.75
N VAL A 137 -1.46 -9.73 12.61
CA VAL A 137 -1.61 -8.27 12.53
C VAL A 137 -2.44 -7.91 11.29
N PRO A 138 -3.13 -6.76 11.26
CA PRO A 138 -3.88 -6.33 10.10
C PRO A 138 -2.99 -6.08 8.87
N VAL A 139 -3.46 -6.53 7.70
CA VAL A 139 -2.82 -6.27 6.40
C VAL A 139 -3.71 -5.34 5.58
N LEU A 140 -3.15 -4.17 5.25
CA LEU A 140 -3.75 -3.13 4.43
C LEU A 140 -3.03 -3.08 3.07
N PHE A 141 -3.64 -2.41 2.09
CA PHE A 141 -3.18 -2.43 0.71
C PHE A 141 -3.17 -1.05 0.06
N ASP A 142 -2.11 -0.71 -0.71
CA ASP A 142 -2.10 0.46 -1.58
C ASP A 142 -1.51 0.17 -2.98
N GLY A 143 -1.64 1.15 -3.87
CA GLY A 143 -1.22 1.04 -5.26
C GLY A 143 -2.36 0.58 -6.17
N GLY A 144 -2.44 1.16 -7.37
CA GLY A 144 -3.39 0.71 -8.41
C GLY A 144 -4.88 1.01 -8.20
N ILE A 145 -5.43 1.07 -6.98
CA ILE A 145 -6.89 1.21 -6.71
C ILE A 145 -7.51 2.41 -7.45
N ARG A 146 -8.33 2.16 -8.48
CA ARG A 146 -9.09 3.21 -9.21
C ARG A 146 -10.57 2.89 -9.38
N ARG A 147 -10.99 1.64 -9.13
CA ARG A 147 -12.38 1.19 -9.18
C ARG A 147 -12.81 0.50 -7.89
N GLY A 148 -14.12 0.47 -7.63
CA GLY A 148 -14.71 -0.36 -6.57
C GLY A 148 -14.39 -1.85 -6.74
N THR A 149 -14.32 -2.33 -7.98
CA THR A 149 -13.86 -3.71 -8.27
C THR A 149 -12.41 -3.97 -7.87
N ASP A 150 -11.54 -2.96 -7.84
CA ASP A 150 -10.15 -3.12 -7.37
C ASP A 150 -10.10 -3.27 -5.85
N VAL A 151 -10.96 -2.54 -5.14
CA VAL A 151 -11.15 -2.69 -3.69
C VAL A 151 -11.66 -4.09 -3.37
N PHE A 152 -12.68 -4.55 -4.09
CA PHE A 152 -13.23 -5.90 -3.94
C PHE A 152 -12.15 -6.99 -4.14
N LYS A 153 -11.35 -6.91 -5.21
CA LYS A 153 -10.24 -7.84 -5.48
C LYS A 153 -9.21 -7.85 -4.35
N ALA A 154 -8.82 -6.67 -3.84
CA ALA A 154 -7.86 -6.58 -2.73
C ALA A 154 -8.42 -7.22 -1.45
N ILE A 155 -9.70 -7.00 -1.12
CA ILE A 155 -10.34 -7.63 0.03
C ILE A 155 -10.44 -9.15 -0.14
N ALA A 156 -10.81 -9.63 -1.34
CA ALA A 156 -10.87 -11.06 -1.65
C ALA A 156 -9.49 -11.77 -1.59
N LEU A 157 -8.39 -11.03 -1.80
CA LEU A 157 -7.02 -11.51 -1.58
C LEU A 157 -6.55 -11.39 -0.10
N GLY A 158 -7.40 -10.86 0.78
CA GLY A 158 -7.19 -10.82 2.23
C GLY A 158 -6.72 -9.47 2.80
N ALA A 159 -6.74 -8.38 2.02
CA ALA A 159 -6.56 -7.04 2.60
C ALA A 159 -7.80 -6.64 3.41
N GLN A 160 -7.61 -6.12 4.62
CA GLN A 160 -8.72 -5.65 5.47
C GLN A 160 -9.16 -4.22 5.14
N ALA A 161 -8.28 -3.42 4.54
CA ALA A 161 -8.58 -2.08 4.06
C ALA A 161 -7.64 -1.70 2.89
N VAL A 162 -8.07 -0.74 2.08
CA VAL A 162 -7.27 -0.17 0.99
C VAL A 162 -7.02 1.32 1.20
N LEU A 163 -5.87 1.81 0.73
CA LEU A 163 -5.47 3.21 0.77
C LEU A 163 -5.42 3.79 -0.65
N VAL A 164 -5.85 5.04 -0.79
CA VAL A 164 -5.98 5.73 -2.10
C VAL A 164 -5.15 7.00 -2.09
N GLY A 165 -4.04 6.99 -2.83
CA GLY A 165 -3.14 8.16 -2.98
C GLY A 165 -3.57 9.11 -4.09
N ARG A 166 -2.98 8.97 -5.29
CA ARG A 166 -3.13 9.89 -6.43
C ARG A 166 -4.59 10.36 -6.72
N PRO A 167 -5.63 9.50 -6.71
CA PRO A 167 -7.01 9.96 -6.96
C PRO A 167 -7.51 11.04 -6.00
N VAL A 168 -7.12 11.00 -4.72
CA VAL A 168 -7.47 12.03 -3.73
C VAL A 168 -6.86 13.38 -4.13
N LEU A 169 -5.57 13.39 -4.52
CA LEU A 169 -4.89 14.59 -4.98
C LEU A 169 -5.46 15.14 -6.31
N TYR A 170 -5.91 14.25 -7.20
CA TYR A 170 -6.56 14.64 -8.45
C TYR A 170 -7.95 15.24 -8.21
N GLY A 171 -8.74 14.65 -7.29
CA GLY A 171 -10.00 15.23 -6.83
C GLY A 171 -9.81 16.61 -6.22
N LEU A 172 -8.82 16.75 -5.33
CA LEU A 172 -8.42 18.03 -4.72
C LEU A 172 -8.10 19.10 -5.77
N ALA A 173 -7.31 18.74 -6.79
CA ALA A 173 -6.93 19.68 -7.86
C ALA A 173 -8.13 20.11 -8.74
N VAL A 174 -9.11 19.23 -8.96
CA VAL A 174 -10.28 19.52 -9.81
C VAL A 174 -11.35 20.35 -9.10
N LYS A 175 -11.67 20.03 -7.84
CA LYS A 175 -12.78 20.70 -7.12
C LYS A 175 -12.61 20.70 -5.59
N GLY A 176 -11.37 20.82 -5.11
CA GLY A 176 -11.06 20.93 -3.69
C GLY A 176 -11.58 19.75 -2.86
N GLU A 177 -12.06 20.05 -1.66
CA GLU A 177 -12.71 19.09 -0.76
C GLU A 177 -13.85 18.31 -1.45
N HIS A 178 -14.69 18.98 -2.26
CA HIS A 178 -15.79 18.33 -2.96
C HIS A 178 -15.29 17.33 -4.00
N GLY A 179 -14.15 17.60 -4.67
CA GLY A 179 -13.52 16.66 -5.58
C GLY A 179 -12.94 15.44 -4.85
N ILE A 180 -12.35 15.62 -3.66
CA ILE A 180 -11.95 14.50 -2.79
C ILE A 180 -13.18 13.66 -2.40
N ARG A 181 -14.23 14.31 -1.86
CA ARG A 181 -15.48 13.66 -1.46
C ARG A 181 -16.06 12.84 -2.62
N ARG A 182 -16.12 13.41 -3.82
CA ARG A 182 -16.64 12.72 -5.01
C ARG A 182 -15.82 11.49 -5.40
N VAL A 183 -14.49 11.52 -5.25
CA VAL A 183 -13.62 10.35 -5.51
C VAL A 183 -13.92 9.22 -4.51
N ILE A 184 -14.11 9.54 -3.23
CA ILE A 184 -14.43 8.54 -2.19
C ILE A 184 -15.85 7.98 -2.39
N GLU A 185 -16.83 8.83 -2.69
CA GLU A 185 -18.20 8.41 -3.05
C GLU A 185 -18.20 7.44 -4.22
N MET A 186 -17.56 7.78 -5.35
CA MET A 186 -17.53 6.90 -6.53
C MET A 186 -16.89 5.54 -6.24
N LEU A 187 -15.81 5.49 -5.43
CA LEU A 187 -15.19 4.22 -5.03
C LEU A 187 -16.10 3.37 -4.12
N ARG A 188 -16.84 4.02 -3.21
CA ARG A 188 -17.84 3.34 -2.36
C ARG A 188 -19.00 2.81 -3.20
N ASP A 189 -19.60 3.65 -4.05
CA ASP A 189 -20.78 3.31 -4.85
C ASP A 189 -20.45 2.19 -5.85
N GLU A 190 -19.26 2.22 -6.47
CA GLU A 190 -18.78 1.11 -7.32
C GLU A 190 -18.49 -0.17 -6.51
N LEU A 191 -18.00 -0.07 -5.27
CA LEU A 191 -17.76 -1.24 -4.42
C LEU A 191 -19.08 -1.88 -3.97
N GLU A 192 -20.05 -1.07 -3.55
CA GLU A 192 -21.39 -1.52 -3.18
C GLU A 192 -22.08 -2.25 -4.33
N LEU A 193 -22.04 -1.68 -5.54
CA LEU A 193 -22.52 -2.34 -6.75
C LEU A 193 -21.77 -3.66 -7.04
N THR A 194 -20.45 -3.68 -6.87
CA THR A 194 -19.63 -4.90 -7.08
C THR A 194 -20.01 -5.99 -6.07
N MET A 195 -20.21 -5.62 -4.80
CA MET A 195 -20.62 -6.53 -3.73
C MET A 195 -22.02 -7.10 -4.00
N ALA A 196 -22.99 -6.26 -4.36
CA ALA A 196 -24.35 -6.69 -4.69
C ALA A 196 -24.37 -7.66 -5.88
N LEU A 197 -23.62 -7.37 -6.95
CA LEU A 197 -23.49 -8.25 -8.12
C LEU A 197 -22.72 -9.56 -7.82
N SER A 198 -21.89 -9.57 -6.77
CA SER A 198 -21.14 -10.74 -6.31
C SER A 198 -21.85 -11.54 -5.21
N GLY A 199 -23.06 -11.13 -4.80
CA GLY A 199 -23.83 -11.79 -3.74
C GLY A 199 -23.30 -11.56 -2.31
N CYS A 200 -22.49 -10.52 -2.09
CA CYS A 200 -21.94 -10.15 -0.77
C CYS A 200 -22.78 -9.03 -0.14
N CYS A 201 -23.42 -9.29 1.00
CA CYS A 201 -24.15 -8.29 1.79
C CYS A 201 -23.24 -7.51 2.76
N SER A 202 -22.03 -8.01 3.02
CA SER A 202 -21.03 -7.35 3.85
C SER A 202 -19.61 -7.61 3.34
N THR A 203 -18.64 -6.77 3.73
CA THR A 203 -17.23 -6.97 3.35
C THR A 203 -16.63 -8.25 3.93
N LYS A 204 -17.25 -8.83 4.96
CA LYS A 204 -16.85 -10.12 5.56
C LYS A 204 -17.24 -11.32 4.70
N GLU A 205 -18.22 -11.16 3.81
CA GLU A 205 -18.63 -12.19 2.85
C GLU A 205 -17.75 -12.21 1.59
N ILE A 206 -16.92 -11.19 1.39
CA ILE A 206 -15.94 -11.15 0.29
C ILE A 206 -14.82 -12.15 0.58
N THR A 207 -14.98 -13.37 0.07
CA THR A 207 -14.00 -14.46 0.20
C THR A 207 -13.14 -14.62 -1.06
N ARG A 208 -12.02 -15.34 -0.91
CA ARG A 208 -11.07 -15.67 -1.98
C ARG A 208 -11.68 -16.41 -3.18
N SER A 209 -12.81 -17.09 -3.02
CA SER A 209 -13.51 -17.81 -4.09
C SER A 209 -14.31 -16.91 -5.04
N HIS A 210 -14.53 -15.63 -4.72
CA HIS A 210 -15.21 -14.68 -5.61
C HIS A 210 -14.32 -14.19 -6.76
N ILE A 211 -13.03 -14.52 -6.75
CA ILE A 211 -12.06 -14.09 -7.76
C ILE A 211 -11.23 -15.28 -8.28
N GLN A 212 -10.82 -15.19 -9.54
CA GLN A 212 -9.82 -16.07 -10.13
C GLN A 212 -8.68 -15.21 -10.69
N THR A 213 -7.44 -15.51 -10.29
CA THR A 213 -6.25 -14.82 -10.80
C THR A 213 -5.69 -15.51 -12.05
N GLN A 214 -4.91 -14.77 -12.85
CA GLN A 214 -4.20 -15.37 -13.99
C GLN A 214 -3.22 -16.46 -13.56
N HIS A 215 -2.57 -16.31 -12.40
CA HIS A 215 -1.64 -17.29 -11.85
C HIS A 215 -2.30 -18.64 -11.55
N GLU A 216 -3.50 -18.62 -10.96
CA GLU A 216 -4.30 -19.81 -10.73
C GLU A 216 -4.79 -20.44 -12.05
N ARG A 217 -5.26 -19.61 -12.98
CA ARG A 217 -5.71 -20.10 -14.30
C ARG A 217 -4.58 -20.81 -15.06
N LEU A 218 -3.35 -20.26 -15.02
CA LEU A 218 -2.18 -20.90 -15.62
C LEU A 218 -1.83 -22.21 -14.91
N LYS A 219 -1.86 -22.26 -13.57
CA LYS A 219 -1.65 -23.49 -12.80
C LYS A 219 -2.70 -24.57 -13.04
N SER A 220 -3.94 -24.20 -13.41
CA SER A 220 -4.99 -25.17 -13.78
C SER A 220 -4.90 -25.72 -15.20
N LEU A 221 -3.93 -25.26 -16.00
CA LEU A 221 -3.70 -25.67 -17.40
C LEU A 221 -2.40 -26.48 -17.60
N LEU A 222 -1.68 -26.77 -16.50
CA LEU A 222 -0.42 -27.52 -16.45
C LEU A 222 -0.59 -28.77 -15.57
#